data_AF-A0AA36Y3P0-F1
#
_entry.id   AF-A0AA36Y3P0-F1
#
_cell.length_a   1.000
_cell.length_b   1.000
_cell.length_c   1.000
_cell.angle_alpha   90.00
_cell.angle_beta   90.00
_cell.angle_gamma   90.00
#
_symmetry.space_group_name_H-M   'P 1'
#
loop_
_entity.id
_entity.type
_entity.pdbx_description
1 polymer ?
#
loop_
_entity_poly.entity_id
_entity_poly.type
_entity_poly.pdbx_seq_one_letter_code
_entity_poly.pdbx_strand_id
1 'polypeptide(L)'
;MKQTKHVKAARAFLLAAAATCLFPTVTAYAIEGWNKVGDEWQYLNREDQPVTNAFKKSKEDWFYLGDSGVLLKNRIFSYGGSDYYVDQDGRMAKNAWVFIDHESDPDSNYGDGGWHYFGADGKGYRAKGKGFRKEIDGQYYAFDENGNMLTGWIDEEGNVLSDEDPFVNARYYADADGALYTNRWLYYDWGSHLTSEVTGRSYEDYEKMWFYFGADSKKYRSRAGEQPFQRDINGATYGFDEKGVMIEWWDKVASISNAVRSNPTADERVRYYDGYDGGPLMKNKWLWMYPSANLDENANLDLESSWWRTDSKGRAYRNKILKVGGREYAFDGIGRMKTGFVLFDRAKSEFVAQYDVDAWSAKDFIEGNMYGIEKADLYLFSPDEMNDGSMQAGKEITVELADGPRTFAFAPSGKAYGSRNYLQKKDNKFYINGLRLDAPEDAGYGIVIQNIGTLSTPQYRFFVVDKNGKIVSGRRVLNTGEGYILVYNGQFIGFSGDEDAPRWRNSGSAGAGFYHYDRSERDHFARGLIAGPNTTVTKNDVPDDLALFIADPN
;
A
#
# COMPACT_ATOMS: atom_id res chain seq x y z
N MET A 1 -28.49 -31.22 5.09
CA MET A 1 -29.96 -31.15 5.06
C MET A 1 -30.36 -29.73 4.66
N LYS A 2 -30.84 -29.57 3.42
CA LYS A 2 -31.32 -28.30 2.87
C LYS A 2 -32.66 -27.95 3.51
N GLN A 3 -32.73 -26.85 4.25
CA GLN A 3 -33.98 -26.24 4.70
C GLN A 3 -34.33 -25.13 3.71
N THR A 4 -35.09 -25.50 2.69
CA THR A 4 -35.74 -24.57 1.76
C THR A 4 -36.82 -23.83 2.53
N LYS A 5 -36.51 -22.66 3.10
CA LYS A 5 -37.53 -21.76 3.64
C LYS A 5 -38.06 -20.90 2.50
N HIS A 6 -39.18 -21.32 1.93
CA HIS A 6 -40.03 -20.46 1.13
C HIS A 6 -40.51 -19.29 2.00
N VAL A 7 -39.92 -18.11 1.83
CA VAL A 7 -40.48 -16.88 2.38
C VAL A 7 -41.54 -16.39 1.40
N LYS A 8 -42.81 -16.61 1.77
CA LYS A 8 -43.93 -15.88 1.17
C LYS A 8 -43.74 -14.40 1.52
N ALA A 9 -43.46 -13.58 0.52
CA ALA A 9 -43.38 -12.14 0.66
C ALA A 9 -44.74 -11.59 1.14
N ALA A 10 -44.77 -11.10 2.38
CA ALA A 10 -45.85 -10.22 2.82
C ALA A 10 -45.60 -8.85 2.18
N ARG A 11 -46.27 -8.59 1.05
CA ARG A 11 -46.34 -7.27 0.42
C ARG A 11 -47.34 -6.41 1.21
N ALA A 12 -46.85 -5.68 2.20
CA ALA A 12 -47.49 -4.48 2.73
C ALA A 12 -46.47 -3.72 3.58
N PHE A 13 -45.80 -2.73 3.01
CA PHE A 13 -45.01 -1.76 3.77
C PHE A 13 -45.46 -0.36 3.39
N LEU A 14 -46.01 0.35 4.38
CA LEU A 14 -46.35 1.75 4.30
C LEU A 14 -45.06 2.57 4.15
N LEU A 15 -45.00 3.45 3.17
CA LEU A 15 -44.17 4.64 3.28
C LEU A 15 -44.64 5.41 4.52
N ALA A 16 -43.81 5.51 5.54
CA ALA A 16 -43.95 6.51 6.61
C ALA A 16 -43.50 7.88 6.09
N ALA A 17 -44.09 8.32 4.97
CA ALA A 17 -44.30 9.71 4.65
C ALA A 17 -45.81 9.85 4.42
N ALA A 18 -46.59 9.57 5.46
CA ALA A 18 -47.95 10.05 5.54
C ALA A 18 -47.89 11.57 5.69
N ALA A 19 -47.66 12.29 4.58
CA ALA A 19 -48.50 13.45 4.35
C ALA A 19 -49.90 12.88 4.19
N THR A 20 -50.57 12.66 5.33
CA THR A 20 -52.02 12.58 5.35
C THR A 20 -52.48 13.89 4.72
N CYS A 21 -52.79 13.84 3.42
CA CYS A 21 -53.71 14.79 2.85
C CYS A 21 -55.02 14.57 3.60
N LEU A 22 -55.17 15.29 4.71
CA LEU A 22 -56.45 15.66 5.25
C LEU A 22 -57.09 16.50 4.15
N PHE A 23 -57.78 15.82 3.23
CA PHE A 23 -58.62 16.50 2.27
C PHE A 23 -59.74 17.16 3.09
N PRO A 24 -59.84 18.49 3.15
CA PRO A 24 -61.05 19.10 3.67
C PRO A 24 -62.21 18.57 2.83
N THR A 25 -63.20 17.95 3.50
CA THR A 25 -64.44 17.50 2.89
C THR A 25 -65.25 18.71 2.48
N VAL A 26 -65.06 19.16 1.25
CA VAL A 26 -65.94 20.12 0.58
C VAL A 26 -66.41 19.48 -0.71
N THR A 27 -67.72 19.18 -0.79
CA THR A 27 -68.36 18.74 -2.02
C THR A 27 -68.20 19.82 -3.10
N ALA A 28 -67.59 19.43 -4.23
CA ALA A 28 -66.96 20.35 -5.18
C ALA A 28 -67.87 20.90 -6.30
N TYR A 29 -69.19 20.71 -6.23
CA TYR A 29 -70.06 20.92 -7.39
C TYR A 29 -70.97 22.13 -7.21
N ALA A 30 -70.45 23.32 -7.50
CA ALA A 30 -71.26 24.53 -7.68
C ALA A 30 -70.52 25.50 -8.61
N ILE A 31 -70.28 25.08 -9.87
CA ILE A 31 -69.71 25.90 -10.96
C ILE A 31 -70.41 25.51 -12.27
N GLU A 32 -70.65 26.51 -13.13
CA GLU A 32 -71.28 26.42 -14.46
C GLU A 32 -70.77 25.23 -15.28
N GLY A 33 -71.69 24.41 -15.81
CA GLY A 33 -71.40 23.26 -16.68
C GLY A 33 -71.40 21.88 -16.00
N TRP A 34 -71.23 21.77 -14.67
CA TRP A 34 -71.34 20.47 -13.98
C TRP A 34 -72.80 20.05 -13.76
N ASN A 35 -73.15 18.83 -14.18
CA ASN A 35 -74.48 18.25 -14.05
C ASN A 35 -74.41 16.87 -13.39
N LYS A 36 -75.36 16.55 -12.50
CA LYS A 36 -75.47 15.24 -11.87
C LYS A 36 -76.65 14.47 -12.45
N VAL A 37 -76.41 13.29 -13.01
CA VAL A 37 -77.45 12.40 -13.54
C VAL A 37 -77.41 11.10 -12.74
N GLY A 38 -78.42 10.86 -11.90
CA GLY A 38 -78.38 9.78 -10.91
C GLY A 38 -77.25 10.00 -9.90
N ASP A 39 -76.29 9.07 -9.85
CA ASP A 39 -75.08 9.17 -9.02
C ASP A 39 -73.80 9.54 -9.76
N GLU A 40 -73.92 9.74 -11.08
CA GLU A 40 -72.80 10.08 -11.96
C GLU A 40 -72.75 11.59 -12.22
N TRP A 41 -71.53 12.11 -12.34
CA TRP A 41 -71.27 13.50 -12.69
C TRP A 41 -70.85 13.61 -14.15
N GLN A 42 -71.39 14.60 -14.85
CA GLN A 42 -71.05 14.95 -16.23
C GLN A 42 -70.73 16.44 -16.32
N TYR A 43 -70.06 16.85 -17.39
CA TYR A 43 -69.87 18.26 -17.70
C TYR A 43 -70.54 18.59 -19.04
N LEU A 44 -71.50 19.51 -19.06
CA LEU A 44 -72.21 19.92 -20.26
C LEU A 44 -71.47 21.09 -20.94
N ASN A 45 -71.41 21.06 -22.27
CA ASN A 45 -70.92 22.18 -23.08
C ASN A 45 -72.02 23.27 -23.21
N ARG A 46 -71.77 24.33 -24.01
CA ARG A 46 -72.72 25.42 -24.23
C ARG A 46 -74.01 25.01 -24.97
N GLU A 47 -74.04 23.81 -25.53
CA GLU A 47 -75.17 23.23 -26.27
C GLU A 47 -75.87 22.14 -25.44
N ASP A 48 -75.63 22.10 -24.12
CA ASP A 48 -76.17 21.11 -23.18
C ASP A 48 -75.79 19.64 -23.50
N GLN A 49 -74.69 19.42 -24.23
CA GLN A 49 -74.17 18.09 -24.55
C GLN A 49 -73.03 17.68 -23.60
N PRO A 50 -72.97 16.42 -23.14
CA PRO A 50 -71.86 15.92 -22.32
C PRO A 50 -70.52 16.02 -23.04
N VAL A 51 -69.53 16.60 -22.36
CA VAL A 51 -68.14 16.62 -22.78
C VAL A 51 -67.50 15.27 -22.46
N THR A 52 -66.80 14.70 -23.44
CA THR A 52 -66.11 13.41 -23.33
C THR A 52 -64.60 13.59 -23.51
N ASN A 53 -63.81 12.66 -22.97
CA ASN A 53 -62.35 12.58 -23.11
C ASN A 53 -61.62 13.92 -22.86
N ALA A 54 -61.99 14.60 -21.78
CA ALA A 54 -61.46 15.93 -21.50
C ALA A 54 -61.32 16.20 -20.00
N PHE A 55 -60.28 16.96 -19.68
CA PHE A 55 -60.12 17.57 -18.37
C PHE A 55 -60.99 18.83 -18.23
N LYS A 56 -61.63 18.98 -17.07
CA LYS A 56 -62.38 20.16 -16.65
C LYS A 56 -61.91 20.62 -15.28
N LYS A 57 -61.59 21.91 -15.17
CA LYS A 57 -61.17 22.53 -13.92
C LYS A 57 -62.41 22.95 -13.12
N SER A 58 -62.43 22.61 -11.83
CA SER A 58 -63.40 23.15 -10.87
C SER A 58 -62.61 23.63 -9.66
N LYS A 59 -62.71 24.93 -9.34
CA LYS A 59 -61.84 25.60 -8.37
C LYS A 59 -60.36 25.34 -8.70
N GLU A 60 -59.57 24.73 -7.82
CA GLU A 60 -58.14 24.43 -8.07
C GLU A 60 -57.87 23.02 -8.59
N ASP A 61 -58.90 22.19 -8.63
CA ASP A 61 -58.81 20.77 -8.97
C ASP A 61 -59.21 20.52 -10.42
N TRP A 62 -58.61 19.49 -10.99
CA TRP A 62 -58.90 19.02 -12.34
C TRP A 62 -59.60 17.68 -12.27
N PHE A 63 -60.61 17.51 -13.11
CA PHE A 63 -61.48 16.34 -13.16
C PHE A 63 -61.51 15.83 -14.60
N TYR A 64 -61.54 14.51 -14.79
CA TYR A 64 -61.53 13.92 -16.13
C TYR A 64 -62.85 13.25 -16.48
N LEU A 65 -63.43 13.62 -17.62
CA LEU A 65 -64.63 13.01 -18.17
C LEU A 65 -64.20 11.92 -19.14
N GLY A 66 -64.65 10.68 -18.89
CA GLY A 66 -64.37 9.52 -19.72
C GLY A 66 -65.00 9.59 -21.11
N ASP A 67 -64.92 8.49 -21.84
CA ASP A 67 -65.50 8.33 -23.17
C ASP A 67 -67.02 8.43 -23.18
N SER A 68 -67.68 7.96 -22.12
CA SER A 68 -69.12 8.08 -21.88
C SER A 68 -69.57 9.48 -21.41
N GLY A 69 -68.62 10.39 -21.16
CA GLY A 69 -68.89 11.73 -20.61
C GLY A 69 -69.11 11.76 -19.10
N VAL A 70 -68.91 10.62 -18.43
CA VAL A 70 -69.00 10.47 -16.98
C VAL A 70 -67.65 10.75 -16.32
N LEU A 71 -67.68 11.41 -15.17
CA LEU A 71 -66.53 11.69 -14.31
C LEU A 71 -65.87 10.39 -13.84
N LEU A 72 -64.59 10.21 -14.17
CA LEU A 72 -63.78 9.12 -13.62
C LEU A 72 -63.43 9.39 -12.15
N LYS A 73 -63.39 8.31 -11.35
CA LYS A 73 -63.04 8.32 -9.93
C LYS A 73 -62.23 7.09 -9.56
N ASN A 74 -61.34 7.25 -8.58
CA ASN A 74 -60.50 6.23 -7.98
C ASN A 74 -59.80 5.30 -8.99
N ARG A 75 -59.21 5.86 -10.04
CA ARG A 75 -58.56 5.04 -11.07
C ARG A 75 -57.43 5.75 -11.79
N ILE A 76 -56.47 4.96 -12.25
CA ILE A 76 -55.48 5.36 -13.24
C ILE A 76 -56.07 5.22 -14.65
N PHE A 77 -55.67 6.10 -15.56
CA PHE A 77 -56.06 6.07 -16.97
C PHE A 77 -55.02 6.80 -17.83
N SER A 78 -54.98 6.49 -19.12
CA SER A 78 -54.08 7.14 -20.06
C SER A 78 -54.82 8.15 -20.93
N TYR A 79 -54.25 9.35 -21.08
CA TYR A 79 -54.78 10.41 -21.93
C TYR A 79 -53.64 11.18 -22.61
N GLY A 80 -53.72 11.32 -23.94
CA GLY A 80 -52.69 12.04 -24.70
C GLY A 80 -51.28 11.44 -24.55
N GLY A 81 -51.18 10.12 -24.35
CA GLY A 81 -49.90 9.40 -24.19
C GLY A 81 -49.20 9.64 -22.84
N SER A 82 -49.94 10.09 -21.83
CA SER A 82 -49.47 10.20 -20.43
C SER A 82 -50.51 9.60 -19.50
N ASP A 83 -50.05 9.08 -18.37
CA ASP A 83 -50.92 8.41 -17.40
C ASP A 83 -51.29 9.40 -16.30
N TYR A 84 -52.54 9.35 -15.85
CA TYR A 84 -53.10 10.23 -14.83
C TYR A 84 -53.89 9.39 -13.84
N TYR A 85 -53.97 9.85 -12.60
CA TYR A 85 -54.81 9.23 -11.58
C TYR A 85 -55.80 10.26 -11.04
N VAL A 86 -57.03 9.83 -10.83
CA VAL A 86 -58.07 10.59 -10.15
C VAL A 86 -58.48 9.86 -8.88
N ASP A 87 -58.60 10.61 -7.78
CA ASP A 87 -58.96 10.07 -6.47
C ASP A 87 -60.46 9.68 -6.38
N GLN A 88 -60.89 9.22 -5.20
CA GLN A 88 -62.29 8.85 -4.92
C GLN A 88 -63.33 9.95 -5.20
N ASP A 89 -62.93 11.22 -5.16
CA ASP A 89 -63.79 12.36 -5.47
C ASP A 89 -63.72 12.78 -6.95
N GLY A 90 -62.79 12.20 -7.71
CA GLY A 90 -62.52 12.49 -9.11
C GLY A 90 -61.45 13.56 -9.34
N ARG A 91 -60.76 14.00 -8.29
CA ARG A 91 -59.72 15.03 -8.38
C ARG A 91 -58.42 14.42 -8.88
N MET A 92 -57.80 15.05 -9.87
CA MET A 92 -56.54 14.63 -10.45
C MET A 92 -55.39 14.77 -9.43
N ALA A 93 -54.66 13.68 -9.20
CA ALA A 93 -53.45 13.68 -8.38
C ALA A 93 -52.36 14.56 -9.00
N LYS A 94 -51.68 15.35 -8.15
CA LYS A 94 -50.53 16.20 -8.51
C LYS A 94 -49.54 16.23 -7.36
N ASN A 95 -48.25 16.20 -7.68
CA ASN A 95 -47.15 16.10 -6.70
C ASN A 95 -47.40 15.03 -5.64
N ALA A 96 -47.87 13.85 -6.05
CA ALA A 96 -48.38 12.85 -5.13
C ALA A 96 -47.93 11.44 -5.54
N TRP A 97 -47.56 10.66 -4.53
CA TRP A 97 -47.39 9.22 -4.62
C TRP A 97 -48.74 8.53 -4.49
N VAL A 98 -49.03 7.60 -5.39
CA VAL A 98 -50.25 6.78 -5.36
C VAL A 98 -49.85 5.33 -5.57
N PHE A 99 -50.35 4.44 -4.72
CA PHE A 99 -50.22 3.02 -4.93
C PHE A 99 -51.32 2.55 -5.88
N ILE A 100 -50.93 2.05 -7.04
CA ILE A 100 -51.83 1.50 -8.04
C ILE A 100 -51.92 0.00 -7.81
N ASP A 101 -53.14 -0.52 -7.74
CA ASP A 101 -53.48 -1.91 -7.55
C ASP A 101 -54.62 -2.32 -8.50
N HIS A 102 -55.08 -3.57 -8.39
CA HIS A 102 -56.15 -4.08 -9.24
C HIS A 102 -57.50 -3.34 -9.10
N GLU A 103 -57.76 -2.65 -7.98
CA GLU A 103 -59.01 -1.90 -7.80
C GLU A 103 -58.95 -0.55 -8.52
N SER A 104 -57.78 0.08 -8.50
CA SER A 104 -57.50 1.37 -9.12
C SER A 104 -57.04 1.26 -10.59
N ASP A 105 -56.72 0.06 -11.06
CA ASP A 105 -56.46 -0.28 -12.47
C ASP A 105 -57.44 -1.37 -12.96
N PRO A 106 -58.72 -1.02 -13.18
CA PRO A 106 -59.74 -2.00 -13.57
C PRO A 106 -59.49 -2.63 -14.94
N ASP A 107 -58.64 -2.01 -15.76
CA ASP A 107 -58.28 -2.49 -17.10
C ASP A 107 -56.99 -3.34 -17.09
N SER A 108 -56.33 -3.48 -15.92
CA SER A 108 -55.10 -4.26 -15.73
C SER A 108 -53.96 -3.87 -16.68
N ASN A 109 -53.87 -2.59 -17.04
CA ASN A 109 -52.90 -2.05 -17.98
C ASN A 109 -51.53 -1.71 -17.34
N TYR A 110 -51.43 -1.67 -16.01
CA TYR A 110 -50.26 -1.17 -15.27
C TYR A 110 -49.57 -2.23 -14.39
N GLY A 111 -49.94 -3.51 -14.55
CA GLY A 111 -49.28 -4.68 -13.96
C GLY A 111 -49.80 -5.09 -12.57
N ASP A 112 -48.98 -5.82 -11.80
CA ASP A 112 -49.35 -6.44 -10.51
C ASP A 112 -49.45 -5.45 -9.33
N GLY A 113 -49.48 -4.15 -9.63
CA GLY A 113 -49.53 -3.05 -8.69
C GLY A 113 -48.16 -2.54 -8.20
N GLY A 114 -48.10 -1.26 -7.88
CA GLY A 114 -46.87 -0.56 -7.54
C GLY A 114 -47.09 0.92 -7.19
N TRP A 115 -46.06 1.56 -6.63
CA TRP A 115 -46.08 3.00 -6.38
C TRP A 115 -45.82 3.79 -7.65
N HIS A 116 -46.66 4.77 -7.93
CA HIS A 116 -46.54 5.72 -9.04
C HIS A 116 -46.42 7.13 -8.46
N TYR A 117 -45.72 8.01 -9.18
CA TYR A 117 -45.67 9.43 -8.82
C TYR A 117 -46.29 10.28 -9.92
N PHE A 118 -47.24 11.14 -9.55
CA PHE A 118 -47.88 12.09 -10.44
C PHE A 118 -47.28 13.47 -10.21
N GLY A 119 -46.63 14.04 -11.22
CA GLY A 119 -45.93 15.33 -11.14
C GLY A 119 -46.85 16.54 -10.99
N ALA A 120 -46.28 17.74 -11.06
CA ALA A 120 -47.02 18.99 -10.88
C ALA A 120 -48.12 19.23 -11.93
N ASP A 121 -47.94 18.68 -13.13
CA ASP A 121 -48.92 18.70 -14.23
C ASP A 121 -49.89 17.51 -14.20
N GLY A 122 -49.79 16.66 -13.18
CA GLY A 122 -50.63 15.48 -12.99
C GLY A 122 -50.22 14.25 -13.81
N LYS A 123 -49.14 14.34 -14.60
CA LYS A 123 -48.65 13.19 -15.39
C LYS A 123 -47.85 12.24 -14.52
N GLY A 124 -48.10 10.95 -14.70
CA GLY A 124 -47.36 9.84 -14.11
C GLY A 124 -45.92 9.80 -14.60
N TYR A 125 -44.99 9.64 -13.68
CA TYR A 125 -43.58 9.39 -13.98
C TYR A 125 -43.38 7.94 -14.38
N ARG A 126 -42.71 7.73 -15.52
CA ARG A 126 -42.34 6.41 -16.06
C ARG A 126 -41.05 6.51 -16.85
N ALA A 127 -40.37 5.39 -17.04
CA ALA A 127 -39.21 5.31 -17.91
C ALA A 127 -39.59 5.63 -19.36
N LYS A 128 -38.69 6.36 -20.03
CA LYS A 128 -38.69 6.55 -21.49
C LYS A 128 -37.25 6.41 -21.97
N GLY A 129 -36.90 5.25 -22.52
CA GLY A 129 -35.50 4.91 -22.81
C GLY A 129 -34.64 5.03 -21.54
N LYS A 130 -33.51 5.74 -21.61
CA LYS A 130 -32.61 5.94 -20.46
C LYS A 130 -33.14 6.90 -19.37
N GLY A 131 -34.36 7.42 -19.52
CA GLY A 131 -34.98 8.38 -18.61
C GLY A 131 -35.77 7.77 -17.44
N PHE A 132 -35.29 6.67 -16.84
CA PHE A 132 -35.95 5.97 -15.73
C PHE A 132 -35.80 6.69 -14.38
N ARG A 133 -34.76 7.53 -14.21
CA ARG A 133 -34.50 8.27 -12.97
C ARG A 133 -35.22 9.63 -12.94
N LYS A 134 -35.87 9.94 -11.82
CA LYS A 134 -36.56 11.21 -11.57
C LYS A 134 -36.19 11.77 -10.20
N GLU A 135 -36.05 13.08 -10.12
CA GLU A 135 -35.88 13.79 -8.84
C GLU A 135 -37.26 14.19 -8.31
N ILE A 136 -37.52 13.86 -7.05
CA ILE A 136 -38.75 14.16 -6.32
C ILE A 136 -38.33 14.62 -4.93
N ASP A 137 -38.68 15.86 -4.57
CA ASP A 137 -38.40 16.46 -3.26
C ASP A 137 -36.93 16.32 -2.78
N GLY A 138 -35.99 16.44 -3.73
CA GLY A 138 -34.54 16.38 -3.47
C GLY A 138 -33.97 14.96 -3.36
N GLN A 139 -34.77 13.93 -3.59
CA GLN A 139 -34.33 12.53 -3.68
C GLN A 139 -34.54 12.00 -5.10
N TYR A 140 -33.76 10.99 -5.48
CA TYR A 140 -33.89 10.34 -6.78
C TYR A 140 -34.63 9.02 -6.66
N TYR A 141 -35.58 8.78 -7.56
CA TYR A 141 -36.35 7.55 -7.67
C TYR A 141 -36.21 6.99 -9.09
N ALA A 142 -36.32 5.67 -9.22
CA ALA A 142 -36.33 4.99 -10.51
C ALA A 142 -37.73 4.42 -10.77
N PHE A 143 -38.19 4.50 -12.02
CA PHE A 143 -39.49 3.99 -12.45
C PHE A 143 -39.31 3.10 -13.67
N ASP A 144 -40.11 2.03 -13.77
CA ASP A 144 -40.16 1.18 -14.96
C ASP A 144 -40.95 1.86 -16.10
N GLU A 145 -41.08 1.17 -17.24
CA GLU A 145 -41.83 1.66 -18.38
C GLU A 145 -43.34 1.78 -18.11
N ASN A 146 -43.89 1.08 -17.13
CA ASN A 146 -45.30 1.16 -16.73
C ASN A 146 -45.56 2.24 -15.68
N GLY A 147 -44.52 2.86 -15.13
CA GLY A 147 -44.61 3.87 -14.08
C GLY A 147 -44.50 3.33 -12.66
N ASN A 148 -44.24 2.03 -12.48
CA ASN A 148 -43.99 1.47 -11.16
C ASN A 148 -42.61 1.88 -10.66
N MET A 149 -42.56 2.35 -9.42
CA MET A 149 -41.33 2.65 -8.71
C MET A 149 -40.51 1.37 -8.49
N LEU A 150 -39.22 1.45 -8.79
CA LEU A 150 -38.26 0.36 -8.65
C LEU A 150 -37.58 0.38 -7.28
N THR A 151 -37.24 -0.80 -6.77
CA THR A 151 -36.50 -1.01 -5.52
C THR A 151 -35.41 -2.07 -5.73
N GLY A 152 -34.42 -2.11 -4.84
CA GLY A 152 -33.31 -3.06 -4.91
C GLY A 152 -32.23 -2.66 -5.91
N TRP A 153 -31.51 -3.66 -6.44
CA TRP A 153 -30.41 -3.46 -7.39
C TRP A 153 -30.92 -3.17 -8.80
N ILE A 154 -30.41 -2.12 -9.43
CA ILE A 154 -30.86 -1.65 -10.75
C ILE A 154 -29.65 -1.48 -11.68
N ASP A 155 -29.75 -1.97 -12.92
CA ASP A 155 -28.69 -1.86 -13.93
C ASP A 155 -28.57 -0.45 -14.55
N GLU A 156 -27.70 -0.26 -15.55
CA GLU A 156 -27.50 1.04 -16.20
C GLU A 156 -28.72 1.46 -17.05
N GLU A 157 -29.55 0.50 -17.45
CA GLU A 157 -30.71 0.64 -18.32
C GLU A 157 -32.02 0.86 -17.54
N GLY A 158 -32.02 0.64 -16.23
CA GLY A 158 -33.19 0.82 -15.37
C GLY A 158 -33.97 -0.47 -15.09
N ASN A 159 -33.36 -1.65 -15.26
CA ASN A 159 -33.98 -2.93 -14.93
C ASN A 159 -33.56 -3.39 -13.53
N VAL A 160 -34.51 -3.97 -12.79
CA VAL A 160 -34.24 -4.59 -11.49
C VAL A 160 -33.51 -5.92 -11.68
N LEU A 161 -32.43 -6.11 -10.93
CA LEU A 161 -31.62 -7.32 -10.92
C LEU A 161 -31.95 -8.18 -9.69
N SER A 162 -32.17 -9.47 -9.94
CA SER A 162 -32.55 -10.45 -8.90
C SER A 162 -31.81 -11.79 -9.07
N ASP A 163 -30.66 -11.76 -9.75
CA ASP A 163 -29.74 -12.89 -9.85
C ASP A 163 -29.01 -13.13 -8.51
N GLU A 164 -28.14 -14.15 -8.47
CA GLU A 164 -27.38 -14.52 -7.26
C GLU A 164 -26.41 -13.41 -6.82
N ASP A 165 -25.78 -12.73 -7.78
CA ASP A 165 -24.79 -11.67 -7.56
C ASP A 165 -25.20 -10.34 -8.23
N PRO A 166 -26.35 -9.74 -7.84
CA PRO A 166 -26.94 -8.62 -8.58
C PRO A 166 -26.03 -7.38 -8.58
N PHE A 167 -25.17 -7.24 -7.56
CA PHE A 167 -24.18 -6.19 -7.47
C PHE A 167 -23.21 -6.20 -8.66
N VAL A 168 -22.97 -7.33 -9.32
CA VAL A 168 -22.00 -7.42 -10.43
C VAL A 168 -22.36 -6.48 -11.57
N ASN A 169 -23.64 -6.46 -11.96
CA ASN A 169 -24.13 -5.67 -13.09
C ASN A 169 -24.83 -4.39 -12.65
N ALA A 170 -25.27 -4.32 -11.39
CA ALA A 170 -25.97 -3.15 -10.88
C ALA A 170 -25.13 -1.87 -10.93
N ARG A 171 -25.83 -0.77 -11.17
CA ARG A 171 -25.31 0.60 -11.13
C ARG A 171 -25.92 1.46 -10.07
N TYR A 172 -27.17 1.18 -9.74
CA TYR A 172 -27.93 1.89 -8.74
C TYR A 172 -28.48 0.90 -7.72
N TYR A 173 -28.86 1.43 -6.57
CA TYR A 173 -29.58 0.68 -5.55
C TYR A 173 -30.64 1.59 -4.95
N ALA A 174 -31.87 1.11 -4.85
CA ALA A 174 -32.99 1.77 -4.16
C ALA A 174 -33.36 0.99 -2.90
N ASP A 175 -33.59 1.71 -1.80
CA ASP A 175 -34.11 1.09 -0.57
C ASP A 175 -35.58 0.67 -0.74
N ALA A 176 -36.18 0.11 0.32
CA ALA A 176 -37.58 -0.26 0.35
C ALA A 176 -38.55 0.92 0.12
N ASP A 177 -38.13 2.15 0.39
CA ASP A 177 -38.88 3.38 0.10
C ASP A 177 -38.71 3.87 -1.35
N GLY A 178 -37.89 3.20 -2.16
CA GLY A 178 -37.61 3.53 -3.56
C GLY A 178 -36.57 4.63 -3.78
N ALA A 179 -36.08 5.26 -2.71
CA ALA A 179 -35.06 6.28 -2.85
C ALA A 179 -33.73 5.65 -3.27
N LEU A 180 -33.16 6.15 -4.36
CA LEU A 180 -31.84 5.75 -4.85
C LEU A 180 -30.75 6.22 -3.89
N TYR A 181 -29.87 5.31 -3.53
CA TYR A 181 -28.68 5.61 -2.75
C TYR A 181 -27.86 6.67 -3.48
N THR A 182 -27.65 7.81 -2.81
CA THR A 182 -26.98 8.99 -3.37
C THR A 182 -26.10 9.61 -2.29
N ASN A 183 -24.81 9.76 -2.55
CA ASN A 183 -23.78 10.13 -1.58
C ASN A 183 -23.79 9.27 -0.30
N ARG A 184 -24.03 7.97 -0.44
CA ARG A 184 -24.28 7.06 0.70
C ARG A 184 -23.59 5.71 0.51
N TRP A 185 -23.18 5.15 1.65
CA TRP A 185 -22.69 3.78 1.77
C TRP A 185 -23.84 2.77 1.86
N LEU A 186 -23.70 1.66 1.15
CA LEU A 186 -24.51 0.46 1.30
C LEU A 186 -23.65 -0.64 1.93
N TYR A 187 -24.18 -1.23 3.00
CA TYR A 187 -23.69 -2.46 3.60
C TYR A 187 -24.38 -3.64 2.94
N TYR A 188 -23.61 -4.65 2.54
CA TYR A 188 -24.11 -5.87 1.91
C TYR A 188 -23.46 -7.09 2.57
N ASP A 189 -24.30 -7.94 3.17
CA ASP A 189 -23.90 -9.08 4.03
C ASP A 189 -23.97 -10.44 3.34
N TRP A 190 -24.24 -10.47 2.03
CA TRP A 190 -24.20 -11.69 1.25
C TRP A 190 -22.83 -11.90 0.62
N GLY A 191 -22.22 -13.07 0.83
CA GLY A 191 -20.99 -13.48 0.16
C GLY A 191 -21.21 -13.87 -1.30
N SER A 192 -20.12 -13.99 -2.07
CA SER A 192 -20.14 -14.37 -3.48
C SER A 192 -18.95 -15.28 -3.81
N HIS A 193 -19.15 -16.29 -4.66
CA HIS A 193 -18.10 -17.21 -5.15
C HIS A 193 -17.17 -16.57 -6.20
N LEU A 194 -17.39 -15.29 -6.52
CA LEU A 194 -16.60 -14.55 -7.50
C LEU A 194 -15.27 -14.05 -6.90
N THR A 195 -14.34 -13.67 -7.76
CA THR A 195 -13.04 -13.10 -7.39
C THR A 195 -12.86 -11.76 -8.10
N SER A 196 -12.34 -10.77 -7.37
CA SER A 196 -12.03 -9.46 -7.94
C SER A 196 -10.84 -9.54 -8.89
N GLU A 197 -11.00 -9.02 -10.11
CA GLU A 197 -9.87 -8.93 -11.06
C GLU A 197 -8.85 -7.86 -10.65
N VAL A 198 -9.31 -6.83 -9.92
CA VAL A 198 -8.55 -5.65 -9.46
C VAL A 198 -7.73 -5.92 -8.21
N THR A 199 -8.18 -6.84 -7.34
CA THR A 199 -7.46 -7.19 -6.10
C THR A 199 -6.94 -8.62 -6.08
N GLY A 200 -7.52 -9.51 -6.90
CA GLY A 200 -7.23 -10.94 -6.87
C GLY A 200 -7.83 -11.67 -5.67
N ARG A 201 -8.65 -11.01 -4.86
CA ARG A 201 -9.27 -11.61 -3.66
C ARG A 201 -10.65 -12.20 -3.98
N SER A 202 -10.96 -13.34 -3.36
CA SER A 202 -12.29 -13.94 -3.39
C SER A 202 -13.28 -13.12 -2.58
N TYR A 203 -14.50 -12.91 -3.08
CA TYR A 203 -15.55 -12.26 -2.31
C TYR A 203 -16.08 -13.14 -1.17
N GLU A 204 -15.72 -14.44 -1.13
CA GLU A 204 -15.97 -15.31 0.02
C GLU A 204 -15.12 -14.93 1.24
N ASP A 205 -13.96 -14.30 1.03
CA ASP A 205 -13.06 -13.89 2.11
C ASP A 205 -13.52 -12.60 2.80
N TYR A 206 -14.51 -11.91 2.22
CA TYR A 206 -15.08 -10.71 2.80
C TYR A 206 -16.17 -11.10 3.81
N GLU A 207 -15.96 -10.73 5.07
CA GLU A 207 -17.02 -10.82 6.09
C GLU A 207 -18.22 -9.92 5.73
N LYS A 208 -17.93 -8.82 5.02
CA LYS A 208 -18.90 -7.81 4.59
C LYS A 208 -18.41 -7.12 3.33
N MET A 209 -19.34 -6.68 2.49
CA MET A 209 -19.05 -5.85 1.33
C MET A 209 -19.67 -4.47 1.49
N TRP A 210 -18.89 -3.44 1.14
CA TRP A 210 -19.34 -2.06 1.15
C TRP A 210 -19.33 -1.48 -0.26
N PHE A 211 -20.40 -0.77 -0.59
CA PHE A 211 -20.54 -0.04 -1.84
C PHE A 211 -20.79 1.42 -1.54
N TYR A 212 -20.28 2.32 -2.38
CA TYR A 212 -20.61 3.74 -2.30
C TYR A 212 -21.29 4.22 -3.57
N PHE A 213 -22.38 4.96 -3.41
CA PHE A 213 -23.10 5.57 -4.51
C PHE A 213 -22.86 7.08 -4.50
N GLY A 214 -22.38 7.61 -5.62
CA GLY A 214 -22.02 9.01 -5.76
C GLY A 214 -23.21 9.96 -5.81
N ALA A 215 -22.92 11.24 -6.09
CA ALA A 215 -23.93 12.28 -6.24
C ALA A 215 -24.86 12.06 -7.45
N ASP A 216 -24.41 11.28 -8.42
CA ASP A 216 -25.21 10.82 -9.56
C ASP A 216 -25.94 9.50 -9.28
N SER A 217 -26.04 9.09 -8.02
CA SER A 217 -26.60 7.81 -7.56
C SER A 217 -25.92 6.57 -8.13
N LYS A 218 -24.81 6.71 -8.87
CA LYS A 218 -24.11 5.57 -9.45
C LYS A 218 -23.12 5.01 -8.45
N LYS A 219 -23.03 3.69 -8.44
CA LYS A 219 -22.01 2.97 -7.70
C LYS A 219 -20.61 3.31 -8.22
N TYR A 220 -19.70 3.64 -7.30
CA TYR A 220 -18.29 3.76 -7.59
C TYR A 220 -17.67 2.40 -7.86
N ARG A 221 -16.94 2.32 -8.98
CA ARG A 221 -16.25 1.11 -9.42
C ARG A 221 -15.16 1.44 -10.43
N SER A 222 -14.15 0.59 -10.52
CA SER A 222 -13.17 0.62 -11.60
C SER A 222 -13.68 -0.13 -12.84
N ARG A 223 -12.81 -0.28 -13.83
CA ARG A 223 -12.97 -1.24 -14.92
C ARG A 223 -12.23 -2.53 -14.58
N ALA A 224 -12.71 -3.64 -15.14
CA ALA A 224 -12.10 -4.96 -14.96
C ALA A 224 -10.63 -4.95 -15.39
N GLY A 225 -9.76 -5.52 -14.56
CA GLY A 225 -8.31 -5.57 -14.78
C GLY A 225 -7.55 -4.24 -14.69
N GLU A 226 -8.23 -3.11 -14.42
CA GLU A 226 -7.58 -1.81 -14.23
C GLU A 226 -7.24 -1.54 -12.75
N GLN A 227 -6.61 -0.39 -12.46
CA GLN A 227 -6.35 0.06 -11.10
C GLN A 227 -7.66 0.38 -10.36
N PRO A 228 -7.71 0.26 -9.01
CA PRO A 228 -8.89 0.62 -8.23
C PRO A 228 -9.37 2.04 -8.50
N PHE A 229 -10.69 2.22 -8.54
CA PHE A 229 -11.29 3.55 -8.56
C PHE A 229 -11.15 4.17 -7.17
N GLN A 230 -10.50 5.32 -7.07
CA GLN A 230 -10.27 5.99 -5.78
C GLN A 230 -11.12 7.24 -5.64
N ARG A 231 -11.70 7.43 -4.45
CA ARG A 231 -12.45 8.63 -4.12
C ARG A 231 -12.28 9.04 -2.67
N ASP A 232 -12.20 10.35 -2.45
CA ASP A 232 -12.28 10.94 -1.12
C ASP A 232 -13.75 11.03 -0.68
N ILE A 233 -14.06 10.40 0.44
CA ILE A 233 -15.39 10.35 1.06
C ILE A 233 -15.20 10.71 2.53
N ASN A 234 -15.84 11.79 2.98
CA ASN A 234 -15.78 12.25 4.39
C ASN A 234 -14.35 12.40 4.97
N GLY A 235 -13.39 12.83 4.15
CA GLY A 235 -12.02 13.10 4.59
C GLY A 235 -11.06 11.91 4.53
N ALA A 236 -11.52 10.73 4.11
CA ALA A 236 -10.70 9.56 3.85
C ALA A 236 -10.81 9.11 2.39
N THR A 237 -9.76 8.46 1.87
CA THR A 237 -9.74 7.95 0.49
C THR A 237 -10.07 6.47 0.49
N TYR A 238 -10.99 6.03 -0.34
CA TYR A 238 -11.37 4.64 -0.48
C TYR A 238 -11.09 4.14 -1.89
N GLY A 239 -10.78 2.86 -2.02
CA GLY A 239 -10.61 2.17 -3.31
C GLY A 239 -11.80 1.25 -3.57
N PHE A 240 -12.28 1.21 -4.80
CA PHE A 240 -13.36 0.34 -5.25
C PHE A 240 -12.91 -0.48 -6.45
N ASP A 241 -13.24 -1.76 -6.44
CA ASP A 241 -12.94 -2.68 -7.53
C ASP A 241 -13.93 -2.58 -8.70
N GLU A 242 -13.84 -3.51 -9.65
CA GLU A 242 -14.64 -3.49 -10.88
C GLU A 242 -16.12 -3.82 -10.66
N LYS A 243 -16.44 -4.48 -9.54
CA LYS A 243 -17.81 -4.75 -9.08
C LYS A 243 -18.30 -3.69 -8.12
N GLY A 244 -17.44 -2.75 -7.75
CA GLY A 244 -17.70 -1.62 -6.87
C GLY A 244 -17.60 -1.96 -5.39
N VAL A 245 -17.09 -3.14 -5.05
CA VAL A 245 -16.81 -3.51 -3.66
C VAL A 245 -15.61 -2.69 -3.19
N MET A 246 -15.75 -2.10 -2.00
CA MET A 246 -14.69 -1.34 -1.35
C MET A 246 -13.54 -2.27 -0.93
N ILE A 247 -12.31 -1.87 -1.23
CA ILE A 247 -11.10 -2.62 -0.94
C ILE A 247 -10.67 -2.35 0.51
N GLU A 248 -10.60 -3.40 1.33
CA GLU A 248 -10.25 -3.30 2.75
C GLU A 248 -8.76 -3.49 3.03
N TRP A 249 -7.99 -4.19 2.20
CA TRP A 249 -6.63 -4.61 2.57
C TRP A 249 -5.55 -4.15 1.60
N TRP A 250 -5.38 -4.84 0.47
CA TRP A 250 -4.42 -4.45 -0.55
C TRP A 250 -5.02 -4.56 -1.94
N ASP A 251 -4.51 -3.75 -2.87
CA ASP A 251 -4.82 -3.92 -4.29
C ASP A 251 -3.94 -5.01 -4.93
N LYS A 252 -4.29 -5.42 -6.15
CA LYS A 252 -3.51 -6.44 -6.86
C LYS A 252 -2.13 -5.90 -7.20
N VAL A 253 -1.14 -6.73 -6.94
CA VAL A 253 0.26 -6.47 -7.26
C VAL A 253 0.73 -7.53 -8.25
N ALA A 254 1.59 -7.13 -9.19
CA ALA A 254 2.23 -8.07 -10.11
C ALA A 254 3.02 -9.13 -9.33
N SER A 255 3.01 -10.37 -9.83
CA SER A 255 3.85 -11.45 -9.32
C SER A 255 5.32 -11.05 -9.34
N ILE A 256 6.06 -11.41 -8.30
CA ILE A 256 7.49 -11.13 -8.18
C ILE A 256 8.33 -11.83 -9.26
N SER A 257 9.34 -11.14 -9.78
CA SER A 257 10.42 -11.80 -10.53
C SER A 257 11.34 -12.51 -9.53
N ASN A 258 11.25 -13.83 -9.46
CA ASN A 258 12.07 -14.67 -8.57
C ASN A 258 13.47 -15.00 -9.14
N ALA A 259 13.93 -14.28 -10.15
CA ALA A 259 15.20 -14.57 -10.83
C ALA A 259 16.41 -14.54 -9.87
N VAL A 260 16.30 -13.86 -8.72
CA VAL A 260 17.29 -13.89 -7.63
C VAL A 260 16.57 -13.94 -6.28
N ARG A 261 16.66 -15.08 -5.57
CA ARG A 261 16.00 -15.27 -4.25
C ARG A 261 16.37 -14.22 -3.19
N SER A 262 17.54 -13.60 -3.29
CA SER A 262 18.00 -12.57 -2.35
C SER A 262 17.45 -11.17 -2.62
N ASN A 263 16.78 -10.94 -3.76
CA ASN A 263 16.20 -9.64 -4.13
C ASN A 263 14.83 -9.80 -4.83
N PRO A 264 13.78 -10.23 -4.12
CA PRO A 264 12.44 -10.24 -4.69
C PRO A 264 12.07 -8.80 -5.06
N THR A 265 11.73 -8.57 -6.33
CA THR A 265 11.29 -7.27 -6.82
C THR A 265 9.93 -7.43 -7.49
N ALA A 266 8.97 -6.62 -7.06
CA ALA A 266 7.68 -6.50 -7.71
C ALA A 266 7.76 -5.44 -8.83
N ASP A 267 6.97 -5.59 -9.89
CA ASP A 267 6.86 -4.56 -10.93
C ASP A 267 5.92 -3.43 -10.54
N GLU A 268 4.95 -3.70 -9.66
CA GLU A 268 3.97 -2.73 -9.16
C GLU A 268 4.07 -2.48 -7.65
N ARG A 269 3.80 -1.25 -7.23
CA ARG A 269 3.85 -0.87 -5.82
C ARG A 269 2.47 -1.10 -5.21
N VAL A 270 2.40 -2.02 -4.25
CA VAL A 270 1.16 -2.29 -3.50
C VAL A 270 0.64 -1.05 -2.78
N ARG A 271 -0.68 -0.92 -2.73
CA ARG A 271 -1.37 0.00 -1.82
C ARG A 271 -2.00 -0.77 -0.68
N TYR A 272 -1.94 -0.19 0.52
CA TYR A 272 -2.59 -0.72 1.70
C TYR A 272 -3.76 0.15 2.13
N TYR A 273 -4.87 -0.50 2.44
CA TYR A 273 -6.10 0.03 3.00
C TYR A 273 -6.24 -0.49 4.43
N ASP A 274 -6.90 0.30 5.28
CA ASP A 274 -7.08 -0.03 6.69
C ASP A 274 -8.32 -0.88 6.90
N GLY A 275 -8.18 -2.19 6.70
CA GLY A 275 -9.30 -3.13 6.80
C GLY A 275 -9.94 -3.16 8.18
N TYR A 276 -9.16 -2.86 9.22
CA TYR A 276 -9.65 -2.73 10.59
C TYR A 276 -10.46 -1.43 10.82
N ASP A 277 -10.16 -0.37 10.08
CA ASP A 277 -10.83 0.94 10.19
C ASP A 277 -11.75 1.24 8.98
N GLY A 278 -12.32 0.20 8.37
CA GLY A 278 -13.34 0.35 7.33
C GLY A 278 -12.81 0.71 5.95
N GLY A 279 -11.58 0.32 5.61
CA GLY A 279 -10.98 0.43 4.28
C GLY A 279 -10.38 1.78 3.82
N PRO A 280 -10.08 2.79 4.66
CA PRO A 280 -9.42 3.99 4.18
C PRO A 280 -7.97 3.69 3.74
N LEU A 281 -7.55 4.26 2.61
CA LEU A 281 -6.22 4.12 2.04
C LEU A 281 -5.17 4.72 2.98
N MET A 282 -4.18 3.91 3.36
CA MET A 282 -3.11 4.30 4.28
C MET A 282 -2.08 5.20 3.57
N LYS A 283 -2.33 6.50 3.50
CA LYS A 283 -1.41 7.50 2.91
C LYS A 283 -0.40 8.01 3.92
N ASN A 284 0.88 8.09 3.53
CA ASN A 284 1.96 8.61 4.38
C ASN A 284 2.05 7.94 5.77
N LYS A 285 1.74 6.64 5.89
CA LYS A 285 1.83 5.90 7.16
C LYS A 285 2.99 4.91 7.20
N TRP A 286 3.42 4.59 8.42
CA TRP A 286 4.08 3.32 8.74
C TRP A 286 2.98 2.29 9.05
N LEU A 287 3.17 1.06 8.61
CA LEU A 287 2.26 -0.05 8.92
C LEU A 287 3.06 -1.34 9.19
N TRP A 288 2.55 -2.14 10.11
CA TRP A 288 3.05 -3.48 10.43
C TRP A 288 2.08 -4.49 9.82
N MET A 289 2.50 -5.18 8.75
CA MET A 289 1.59 -5.99 7.95
C MET A 289 2.36 -7.10 7.22
N TYR A 290 1.69 -8.24 7.04
CA TYR A 290 2.17 -9.29 6.16
C TYR A 290 1.89 -8.94 4.68
N PRO A 291 2.75 -9.37 3.75
CA PRO A 291 2.56 -9.10 2.33
C PRO A 291 1.34 -9.85 1.76
N SER A 292 0.80 -9.37 0.63
CA SER A 292 -0.15 -10.17 -0.16
C SER A 292 0.52 -11.44 -0.67
N ALA A 293 -0.23 -12.52 -0.90
CA ALA A 293 0.30 -13.77 -1.46
C ALA A 293 1.07 -13.58 -2.79
N ASN A 294 0.69 -12.60 -3.63
CA ASN A 294 1.41 -12.30 -4.87
C ASN A 294 2.82 -11.71 -4.67
N LEU A 295 3.09 -11.13 -3.50
CA LEU A 295 4.37 -10.52 -3.14
C LEU A 295 5.28 -11.49 -2.38
N ASP A 296 4.71 -12.30 -1.49
CA ASP A 296 5.42 -13.35 -0.75
C ASP A 296 4.38 -14.32 -0.16
N GLU A 297 4.22 -15.48 -0.79
CA GLU A 297 3.20 -16.47 -0.44
C GLU A 297 3.44 -17.06 0.95
N ASN A 298 4.70 -17.36 1.30
CA ASN A 298 5.03 -17.96 2.59
C ASN A 298 4.73 -16.99 3.72
N ALA A 299 5.23 -15.75 3.62
CA ALA A 299 4.97 -14.73 4.62
C ALA A 299 3.46 -14.40 4.71
N ASN A 300 2.71 -14.51 3.60
CA ASN A 300 1.26 -14.36 3.63
C ASN A 300 0.57 -15.50 4.40
N LEU A 301 0.95 -16.76 4.16
CA LEU A 301 0.40 -17.93 4.83
C LEU A 301 0.74 -17.96 6.33
N ASP A 302 1.97 -17.59 6.68
CA ASP A 302 2.47 -17.57 8.06
C ASP A 302 2.06 -16.30 8.82
N LEU A 303 1.39 -15.35 8.13
CA LEU A 303 1.06 -14.02 8.64
C LEU A 303 2.31 -13.26 9.15
N GLU A 304 3.47 -13.53 8.55
CA GLU A 304 4.74 -12.92 8.87
C GLU A 304 4.72 -11.45 8.46
N SER A 305 4.67 -10.58 9.46
CA SER A 305 4.53 -9.15 9.25
C SER A 305 5.89 -8.47 9.17
N SER A 306 5.95 -7.39 8.40
CA SER A 306 7.11 -6.50 8.33
C SER A 306 6.66 -5.05 8.43
N TRP A 307 7.59 -4.14 8.71
CA TRP A 307 7.32 -2.71 8.59
C TRP A 307 7.29 -2.28 7.12
N TRP A 308 6.28 -1.48 6.76
CA TRP A 308 6.18 -0.82 5.45
C TRP A 308 5.96 0.67 5.61
N ARG A 309 6.32 1.43 4.58
CA ARG A 309 6.07 2.88 4.51
C ARG A 309 5.36 3.23 3.22
N THR A 310 4.24 3.94 3.29
CA THR A 310 3.49 4.39 2.10
C THR A 310 3.77 5.83 1.70
N ASP A 311 3.67 6.14 0.40
CA ASP A 311 3.75 7.52 -0.09
C ASP A 311 2.40 8.27 0.07
N SER A 312 2.35 9.51 -0.45
CA SER A 312 1.15 10.35 -0.42
C SER A 312 -0.01 9.82 -1.27
N LYS A 313 0.23 8.80 -2.10
CA LYS A 313 -0.76 8.07 -2.88
C LYS A 313 -1.05 6.67 -2.31
N GLY A 314 -0.58 6.39 -1.09
CA GLY A 314 -0.81 5.12 -0.39
C GLY A 314 0.04 3.95 -0.90
N ARG A 315 1.02 4.19 -1.78
CA ARG A 315 1.85 3.12 -2.37
C ARG A 315 3.06 2.83 -1.49
N ALA A 316 3.37 1.57 -1.21
CA ALA A 316 4.55 1.19 -0.43
C ALA A 316 5.86 1.63 -1.14
N TYR A 317 6.81 2.21 -0.41
CA TYR A 317 8.16 2.45 -0.92
C TYR A 317 8.89 1.10 -1.07
N ARG A 318 9.69 0.95 -2.11
CA ARG A 318 10.51 -0.24 -2.41
C ARG A 318 11.81 0.19 -3.06
N ASN A 319 12.83 -0.67 -3.03
CA ASN A 319 14.14 -0.43 -3.66
C ASN A 319 14.71 0.95 -3.31
N LYS A 320 14.67 1.31 -2.03
CA LYS A 320 15.04 2.67 -1.61
C LYS A 320 15.50 2.74 -0.17
N ILE A 321 16.52 3.57 0.06
CA ILE A 321 16.81 4.16 1.37
C ILE A 321 16.04 5.48 1.48
N LEU A 322 15.10 5.56 2.41
CA LEU A 322 14.17 6.68 2.56
C LEU A 322 14.35 7.39 3.89
N LYS A 323 14.43 8.72 3.83
CA LYS A 323 14.41 9.56 5.03
C LYS A 323 12.98 9.81 5.53
N VAL A 324 12.70 9.44 6.77
CA VAL A 324 11.43 9.67 7.48
C VAL A 324 11.73 10.22 8.87
N GLY A 325 11.15 11.37 9.23
CA GLY A 325 11.34 11.93 10.57
C GLY A 325 12.80 12.22 10.95
N GLY A 326 13.66 12.52 9.99
CA GLY A 326 15.09 12.78 10.21
C GLY A 326 15.99 11.55 10.16
N ARG A 327 15.42 10.35 10.20
CA ARG A 327 16.12 9.06 10.16
C ARG A 327 15.99 8.41 8.78
N GLU A 328 16.91 7.53 8.40
CA GLU A 328 16.87 6.81 7.11
C GLU A 328 16.56 5.32 7.32
N TYR A 329 15.78 4.73 6.41
CA TYR A 329 15.31 3.35 6.49
C TYR A 329 15.44 2.69 5.11
N ALA A 330 15.89 1.43 5.06
CA ALA A 330 15.99 0.66 3.81
C ALA A 330 14.70 -0.12 3.55
N PHE A 331 14.28 -0.15 2.29
CA PHE A 331 13.15 -0.95 1.81
C PHE A 331 13.61 -1.88 0.67
N ASP A 332 13.26 -3.17 0.77
CA ASP A 332 13.59 -4.18 -0.24
C ASP A 332 12.78 -3.99 -1.54
N GLY A 333 12.98 -4.88 -2.51
CA GLY A 333 12.35 -4.80 -3.83
C GLY A 333 10.84 -4.99 -3.86
N ILE A 334 10.22 -5.49 -2.80
CA ILE A 334 8.75 -5.55 -2.67
C ILE A 334 8.20 -4.43 -1.77
N GLY A 335 9.01 -3.94 -0.82
CA GLY A 335 8.72 -2.77 0.00
C GLY A 335 8.76 -3.01 1.51
N ARG A 336 9.27 -4.17 1.97
CA ARG A 336 9.51 -4.43 3.39
C ARG A 336 10.71 -3.63 3.87
N MET A 337 10.60 -3.03 5.05
CA MET A 337 11.74 -2.43 5.72
C MET A 337 12.77 -3.52 6.04
N LYS A 338 14.07 -3.22 5.91
CA LYS A 338 15.16 -4.13 6.21
C LYS A 338 16.10 -3.55 7.27
N THR A 339 16.55 -4.43 8.16
CA THR A 339 17.47 -4.15 9.28
C THR A 339 18.77 -4.93 9.13
N GLY A 340 19.75 -4.68 10.01
CA GLY A 340 21.05 -5.33 9.96
C GLY A 340 21.93 -4.78 8.83
N PHE A 341 22.75 -5.65 8.24
CA PHE A 341 23.59 -5.30 7.11
C PHE A 341 22.78 -5.33 5.82
N VAL A 342 22.73 -4.21 5.12
CA VAL A 342 21.94 -4.06 3.89
C VAL A 342 22.83 -3.60 2.75
N LEU A 343 22.72 -4.29 1.61
CA LEU A 343 23.42 -3.96 0.37
C LEU A 343 22.47 -3.23 -0.58
N PHE A 344 22.96 -2.11 -1.11
CA PHE A 344 22.31 -1.38 -2.21
C PHE A 344 23.29 -1.21 -3.37
N ASP A 345 22.75 -1.16 -4.58
CA ASP A 345 23.55 -0.80 -5.76
C ASP A 345 24.19 0.59 -5.60
N ARG A 346 25.14 0.91 -6.48
CA ARG A 346 25.91 2.15 -6.39
C ARG A 346 25.04 3.41 -6.49
N ALA A 347 23.92 3.34 -7.21
CA ALA A 347 23.00 4.47 -7.34
C ALA A 347 22.01 4.59 -6.17
N LYS A 348 22.00 3.63 -5.23
CA LYS A 348 20.99 3.50 -4.15
C LYS A 348 19.55 3.40 -4.69
N SER A 349 19.40 2.82 -5.87
CA SER A 349 18.13 2.61 -6.56
C SER A 349 17.63 1.17 -6.54
N GLU A 350 18.47 0.22 -6.14
CA GLU A 350 18.10 -1.20 -6.05
C GLU A 350 18.64 -1.82 -4.76
N PHE A 351 17.75 -2.48 -4.02
CA PHE A 351 18.14 -3.39 -2.95
C PHE A 351 18.86 -4.60 -3.56
N VAL A 352 19.89 -5.11 -2.89
CA VAL A 352 20.67 -6.26 -3.39
C VAL A 352 20.55 -7.46 -2.47
N ALA A 353 20.76 -7.26 -1.17
CA ALA A 353 20.66 -8.30 -0.15
C ALA A 353 20.56 -7.68 1.25
N GLN A 354 20.11 -8.49 2.20
CA GLN A 354 20.15 -8.21 3.63
C GLN A 354 20.80 -9.39 4.37
N TYR A 355 21.50 -9.07 5.46
CA TYR A 355 22.18 -10.03 6.32
C TYR A 355 21.99 -9.66 7.79
N ASP A 356 21.68 -10.67 8.60
CA ASP A 356 21.65 -10.55 10.05
C ASP A 356 23.07 -10.37 10.59
N VAL A 357 23.22 -9.54 11.61
CA VAL A 357 24.55 -9.13 12.08
C VAL A 357 25.31 -10.25 12.78
N ASP A 358 24.58 -11.16 13.44
CA ASP A 358 25.08 -12.26 14.25
C ASP A 358 25.30 -13.56 13.45
N ALA A 359 25.00 -13.56 12.15
CA ALA A 359 25.20 -14.70 11.26
C ALA A 359 26.60 -14.77 10.62
N TRP A 360 27.40 -13.70 10.74
CA TRP A 360 28.66 -13.54 10.01
C TRP A 360 29.82 -13.25 10.95
N SER A 361 31.02 -13.71 10.58
CA SER A 361 32.25 -13.47 11.33
C SER A 361 33.07 -12.33 10.71
N ALA A 362 34.02 -11.76 11.45
CA ALA A 362 34.98 -10.78 10.91
C ALA A 362 35.71 -11.29 9.65
N LYS A 363 36.01 -12.59 9.60
CA LYS A 363 36.68 -13.24 8.46
C LYS A 363 35.85 -13.13 7.18
N ASP A 364 34.53 -13.22 7.26
CA ASP A 364 33.65 -13.13 6.09
C ASP A 364 33.64 -11.74 5.44
N PHE A 365 33.78 -10.69 6.25
CA PHE A 365 33.94 -9.31 5.75
C PHE A 365 35.31 -9.09 5.11
N ILE A 366 36.36 -9.72 5.64
CA ILE A 366 37.73 -9.66 5.13
C ILE A 366 37.83 -10.39 3.79
N GLU A 367 37.32 -11.62 3.71
CA GLU A 367 37.41 -12.45 2.51
C GLU A 367 36.37 -12.09 1.46
N GLY A 368 35.33 -11.33 1.84
CA GLY A 368 34.26 -10.93 0.93
C GLY A 368 33.28 -12.06 0.61
N ASN A 369 33.03 -12.94 1.59
CA ASN A 369 32.22 -14.15 1.42
C ASN A 369 30.70 -13.88 1.29
N MET A 370 30.25 -12.67 1.63
CA MET A 370 28.85 -12.26 1.52
C MET A 370 28.46 -11.98 0.06
N TYR A 371 27.38 -12.59 -0.41
CA TYR A 371 26.91 -12.42 -1.78
C TYR A 371 26.68 -10.94 -2.16
N GLY A 372 27.29 -10.50 -3.27
CA GLY A 372 27.10 -9.17 -3.83
C GLY A 372 27.84 -8.05 -3.09
N ILE A 373 28.54 -8.35 -1.99
CA ILE A 373 29.29 -7.36 -1.22
C ILE A 373 30.38 -6.69 -2.06
N GLU A 374 30.91 -7.37 -3.07
CA GLU A 374 31.93 -6.89 -4.00
C GLU A 374 31.38 -5.93 -5.06
N LYS A 375 30.06 -5.91 -5.26
CA LYS A 375 29.38 -5.08 -6.29
C LYS A 375 28.52 -3.97 -5.69
N ALA A 376 28.05 -4.14 -4.47
CA ALA A 376 27.10 -3.26 -3.81
C ALA A 376 27.73 -2.49 -2.65
N ASP A 377 27.20 -1.30 -2.37
CA ASP A 377 27.60 -0.53 -1.20
C ASP A 377 26.89 -1.07 0.06
N LEU A 378 27.63 -1.19 1.15
CA LEU A 378 27.17 -1.73 2.42
C LEU A 378 26.71 -0.62 3.37
N TYR A 379 25.59 -0.87 4.05
CA TYR A 379 24.99 -0.02 5.07
C TYR A 379 24.63 -0.86 6.30
N LEU A 380 24.57 -0.23 7.46
CA LEU A 380 24.05 -0.85 8.68
C LEU A 380 22.76 -0.12 9.09
N PHE A 381 21.69 -0.88 9.26
CA PHE A 381 20.44 -0.46 9.85
C PHE A 381 20.30 -1.14 11.20
N SER A 382 19.77 -0.44 12.20
CA SER A 382 19.66 -0.99 13.54
C SER A 382 18.90 -2.32 13.52
N PRO A 383 19.44 -3.39 14.17
CA PRO A 383 18.84 -4.72 14.16
C PRO A 383 17.59 -4.83 15.06
N ASP A 384 17.35 -3.84 15.92
CA ASP A 384 16.14 -3.76 16.75
C ASP A 384 14.92 -3.34 15.92
N GLU A 385 14.43 -4.24 15.07
CA GLU A 385 13.34 -3.96 14.12
C GLU A 385 12.07 -3.39 14.78
N MET A 386 11.79 -3.81 16.02
CA MET A 386 10.58 -3.40 16.73
C MET A 386 10.64 -1.95 17.20
N ASN A 387 11.82 -1.45 17.59
CA ASN A 387 11.95 -0.11 18.19
C ASN A 387 12.71 0.88 17.29
N ASP A 388 13.68 0.40 16.51
CA ASP A 388 14.54 1.23 15.67
C ASP A 388 15.11 0.46 14.47
N GLY A 389 14.52 0.63 13.29
CA GLY A 389 15.07 0.14 12.03
C GLY A 389 15.96 1.14 11.28
N SER A 390 16.42 2.21 11.94
CA SER A 390 17.09 3.33 11.24
C SER A 390 18.57 3.08 10.96
N MET A 391 19.05 3.73 9.90
CA MET A 391 20.43 3.67 9.44
C MET A 391 21.40 4.21 10.48
N GLN A 392 22.50 3.48 10.64
CA GLN A 392 23.62 3.82 11.47
C GLN A 392 24.71 4.48 10.62
N ALA A 393 25.06 5.75 10.91
CA ALA A 393 25.91 6.55 10.01
C ALA A 393 26.84 7.52 10.76
N GLY A 394 27.91 7.93 10.09
CA GLY A 394 28.78 9.04 10.49
C GLY A 394 29.72 8.80 11.68
N LYS A 395 29.86 7.55 12.14
CA LYS A 395 30.66 7.19 13.33
C LYS A 395 31.22 5.77 13.24
N GLU A 396 32.13 5.45 14.16
CA GLU A 396 32.47 4.07 14.52
C GLU A 396 31.37 3.48 15.42
N ILE A 397 31.07 2.20 15.24
CA ILE A 397 29.97 1.48 15.89
C ILE A 397 30.45 0.07 16.19
N THR A 398 30.25 -0.38 17.42
CA THR A 398 30.47 -1.78 17.78
C THR A 398 29.24 -2.61 17.37
N VAL A 399 29.49 -3.70 16.67
CA VAL A 399 28.48 -4.66 16.21
C VAL A 399 28.85 -6.02 16.79
N GLU A 400 27.88 -6.72 17.37
CA GLU A 400 28.05 -8.09 17.85
C GLU A 400 27.93 -9.05 16.65
N LEU A 401 29.07 -9.53 16.17
CA LEU A 401 29.16 -10.54 15.11
C LEU A 401 29.13 -11.96 15.72
N ALA A 402 29.06 -12.99 14.87
CA ALA A 402 29.11 -14.39 15.30
C ALA A 402 30.37 -14.73 16.10
N ASP A 403 31.49 -14.07 15.80
CA ASP A 403 32.79 -14.25 16.46
C ASP A 403 33.08 -13.17 17.53
N GLY A 404 32.06 -12.41 17.94
CA GLY A 404 32.12 -11.43 19.01
C GLY A 404 32.09 -9.96 18.55
N PRO A 405 32.28 -9.01 19.49
CA PRO A 405 32.14 -7.59 19.21
C PRO A 405 33.24 -7.08 18.27
N ARG A 406 32.83 -6.46 17.17
CA ARG A 406 33.74 -5.83 16.20
C ARG A 406 33.38 -4.38 15.95
N THR A 407 34.39 -3.55 15.66
CA THR A 407 34.14 -2.14 15.33
C THR A 407 33.98 -1.95 13.83
N PHE A 408 32.86 -1.36 13.43
CA PHE A 408 32.57 -0.91 12.08
C PHE A 408 32.60 0.61 11.98
N ALA A 409 32.87 1.16 10.80
CA ALA A 409 32.81 2.59 10.55
C ALA A 409 32.03 2.95 9.29
N PHE A 410 31.15 3.93 9.43
CA PHE A 410 30.27 4.39 8.37
C PHE A 410 30.46 5.89 8.10
N ALA A 411 30.45 6.27 6.82
CA ALA A 411 30.45 7.66 6.42
C ALA A 411 29.15 8.38 6.85
N PRO A 412 29.10 9.72 6.84
CA PRO A 412 27.85 10.46 7.10
C PRO A 412 26.71 10.09 6.13
N SER A 413 27.03 9.57 4.95
CA SER A 413 26.06 9.05 3.97
C SER A 413 25.52 7.64 4.29
N GLY A 414 25.94 7.06 5.42
CA GLY A 414 25.65 5.69 5.85
C GLY A 414 26.50 4.61 5.21
N LYS A 415 27.22 4.92 4.13
CA LYS A 415 28.04 3.93 3.42
C LYS A 415 29.22 3.49 4.30
N ALA A 416 29.43 2.18 4.40
CA ALA A 416 30.56 1.60 5.10
C ALA A 416 31.90 2.04 4.46
N TYR A 417 32.90 2.36 5.27
CA TYR A 417 34.23 2.63 4.74
C TYR A 417 34.84 1.33 4.19
N GLY A 418 35.31 1.36 2.94
CA GLY A 418 35.82 0.16 2.29
C GLY A 418 34.76 -0.80 1.76
N SER A 419 33.51 -0.35 1.56
CA SER A 419 32.50 -1.14 0.82
C SER A 419 33.06 -1.63 -0.51
N ARG A 420 32.53 -2.76 -1.00
CA ARG A 420 32.96 -3.39 -2.26
C ARG A 420 34.32 -4.07 -2.16
N ASN A 421 34.60 -4.67 -1.00
CA ASN A 421 35.85 -5.36 -0.70
C ASN A 421 37.09 -4.49 -0.91
N TYR A 422 36.95 -3.18 -0.68
CA TYR A 422 38.05 -2.26 -0.87
C TYR A 422 38.72 -1.91 0.45
N LEU A 423 40.04 -2.06 0.52
CA LEU A 423 40.79 -1.58 1.67
C LEU A 423 40.79 -0.04 1.66
N GLN A 424 40.19 0.56 2.69
CA GLN A 424 40.11 2.01 2.82
C GLN A 424 40.81 2.49 4.10
N LYS A 425 41.76 3.42 3.94
CA LYS A 425 42.35 4.15 5.05
C LYS A 425 41.49 5.36 5.42
N LYS A 426 41.13 5.51 6.70
CA LYS A 426 40.43 6.67 7.24
C LYS A 426 40.89 6.92 8.67
N ASP A 427 41.19 8.18 9.02
CA ASP A 427 41.55 8.62 10.37
C ASP A 427 42.66 7.75 11.04
N ASN A 428 43.69 7.42 10.25
CA ASN A 428 44.82 6.54 10.62
C ASN A 428 44.42 5.11 11.02
N LYS A 429 43.32 4.60 10.50
CA LYS A 429 42.87 3.21 10.63
C LYS A 429 42.55 2.66 9.24
N PHE A 430 42.48 1.33 9.14
CA PHE A 430 42.05 0.65 7.92
C PHE A 430 40.72 -0.04 8.13
N TYR A 431 39.89 0.00 7.09
CA TYR A 431 38.59 -0.63 7.06
C TYR A 431 38.40 -1.41 5.77
N ILE A 432 37.71 -2.55 5.85
CA ILE A 432 37.18 -3.29 4.71
C ILE A 432 35.71 -3.62 4.98
N ASN A 433 34.82 -3.27 4.06
CA ASN A 433 33.37 -3.41 4.23
C ASN A 433 32.87 -2.85 5.57
N GLY A 434 33.41 -1.72 6.00
CA GLY A 434 33.13 -1.07 7.27
C GLY A 434 33.90 -1.65 8.45
N LEU A 435 34.27 -2.94 8.43
CA LEU A 435 35.01 -3.59 9.51
C LEU A 435 36.38 -2.96 9.68
N ARG A 436 36.70 -2.51 10.89
CA ARG A 436 38.03 -2.01 11.24
C ARG A 436 39.00 -3.17 11.41
N LEU A 437 40.17 -3.04 10.80
CA LEU A 437 41.24 -4.03 10.92
C LEU A 437 42.03 -3.81 12.22
N ASP A 438 41.60 -4.49 13.27
CA ASP A 438 42.22 -4.48 14.59
C ASP A 438 43.28 -5.58 14.71
N ALA A 439 44.37 -5.31 15.45
CA ALA A 439 45.36 -6.34 15.76
C ALA A 439 44.79 -7.48 16.61
N PRO A 440 45.39 -8.69 16.56
CA PRO A 440 45.06 -9.76 17.50
C PRO A 440 45.29 -9.30 18.94
N GLU A 441 44.41 -9.70 19.87
CA GLU A 441 44.49 -9.23 21.26
C GLU A 441 45.76 -9.69 21.98
N ASP A 442 46.24 -10.89 21.66
CA ASP A 442 47.43 -11.53 22.23
C ASP A 442 48.74 -10.90 21.73
N ALA A 443 48.86 -10.68 20.42
CA ALA A 443 50.04 -10.05 19.83
C ALA A 443 50.08 -8.52 20.08
N GLY A 444 48.91 -7.89 20.29
CA GLY A 444 48.74 -6.45 20.50
C GLY A 444 48.97 -5.58 19.25
N TYR A 445 49.61 -6.13 18.22
CA TYR A 445 49.92 -5.48 16.94
C TYR A 445 49.66 -6.44 15.77
N GLY A 446 49.31 -5.88 14.62
CA GLY A 446 49.07 -6.64 13.40
C GLY A 446 49.48 -5.86 12.16
N ILE A 447 49.57 -6.53 11.03
CA ILE A 447 50.12 -6.01 9.78
C ILE A 447 49.04 -6.05 8.70
N VAL A 448 48.72 -4.88 8.15
CA VAL A 448 47.86 -4.70 6.98
C VAL A 448 48.74 -4.54 5.75
N ILE A 449 48.57 -5.43 4.78
CA ILE A 449 49.36 -5.48 3.55
C ILE A 449 48.53 -4.88 2.42
N GLN A 450 48.99 -3.75 1.87
CA GLN A 450 48.33 -3.06 0.77
C GLN A 450 49.17 -3.14 -0.49
N ASN A 451 48.63 -3.71 -1.57
CA ASN A 451 49.21 -3.55 -2.89
C ASN A 451 48.90 -2.14 -3.44
N ILE A 452 49.95 -1.36 -3.69
CA ILE A 452 49.93 -0.04 -4.30
C ILE A 452 50.40 -0.05 -5.76
N GLY A 453 50.80 -1.22 -6.28
CA GLY A 453 51.21 -1.44 -7.66
C GLY A 453 50.04 -1.88 -8.55
N THR A 454 50.33 -2.60 -9.62
CA THR A 454 49.33 -3.26 -10.46
C THR A 454 49.27 -4.75 -10.16
N LEU A 455 48.25 -5.46 -10.63
CA LEU A 455 48.18 -6.92 -10.52
C LEU A 455 49.37 -7.61 -11.21
N SER A 456 49.82 -7.06 -12.34
CA SER A 456 50.97 -7.57 -13.10
C SER A 456 52.33 -7.16 -12.52
N THR A 457 52.38 -6.12 -11.69
CA THR A 457 53.61 -5.62 -11.06
C THR A 457 53.27 -5.14 -9.65
N PRO A 458 53.04 -6.10 -8.73
CA PRO A 458 52.59 -5.78 -7.38
C PRO A 458 53.68 -5.04 -6.61
N GLN A 459 53.27 -4.03 -5.85
CA GLN A 459 54.15 -3.29 -4.94
C GLN A 459 53.45 -3.20 -3.59
N TYR A 460 54.02 -3.77 -2.54
CA TYR A 460 53.34 -3.85 -1.26
C TYR A 460 53.84 -2.79 -0.28
N ARG A 461 52.90 -2.23 0.49
CA ARG A 461 53.15 -1.49 1.71
C ARG A 461 52.60 -2.27 2.89
N PHE A 462 53.35 -2.28 3.97
CA PHE A 462 53.05 -3.08 5.16
C PHE A 462 52.82 -2.12 6.31
N PHE A 463 51.58 -1.93 6.73
CA PHE A 463 51.23 -1.01 7.81
C PHE A 463 51.04 -1.75 9.11
N VAL A 464 51.69 -1.29 10.18
CA VAL A 464 51.48 -1.85 11.52
C VAL A 464 50.33 -1.11 12.19
N VAL A 465 49.36 -1.86 12.72
CA VAL A 465 48.24 -1.35 13.51
C VAL A 465 48.28 -1.91 14.93
N ASP A 466 47.73 -1.16 15.89
CA ASP A 466 47.51 -1.64 17.26
C ASP A 466 46.15 -2.36 17.41
N LYS A 467 45.84 -2.82 18.62
CA LYS A 467 44.56 -3.46 18.97
C LYS A 467 43.30 -2.62 18.75
N ASN A 468 43.44 -1.32 18.48
CA ASN A 468 42.32 -0.43 18.13
C ASN A 468 42.36 -0.06 16.63
N GLY A 469 43.16 -0.78 15.83
CA GLY A 469 43.33 -0.60 14.40
C GLY A 469 44.13 0.66 14.03
N LYS A 470 44.70 1.37 15.00
CA LYS A 470 45.40 2.62 14.75
C LYS A 470 46.80 2.33 14.20
N ILE A 471 47.14 2.98 13.09
CA ILE A 471 48.46 2.87 12.48
C ILE A 471 49.53 3.37 13.45
N VAL A 472 50.47 2.50 13.78
CA VAL A 472 51.62 2.81 14.62
C VAL A 472 52.63 3.60 13.79
N SER A 473 52.84 4.87 14.13
CA SER A 473 53.72 5.76 13.36
C SER A 473 55.11 5.95 14.00
N GLY A 474 56.03 6.54 13.22
CA GLY A 474 57.38 6.87 13.67
C GLY A 474 58.32 5.66 13.68
N ARG A 475 59.33 5.71 14.56
CA ARG A 475 60.31 4.64 14.76
C ARG A 475 59.96 3.87 16.03
N ARG A 476 59.64 2.58 15.92
CA ARG A 476 59.23 1.75 17.05
C ARG A 476 59.81 0.34 16.95
N VAL A 477 59.99 -0.26 18.11
CA VAL A 477 60.28 -1.68 18.30
C VAL A 477 59.15 -2.18 19.19
N LEU A 478 58.28 -3.02 18.65
CA LEU A 478 57.02 -3.40 19.27
C LEU A 478 57.09 -4.87 19.66
N ASN A 479 56.98 -5.16 20.94
CA ASN A 479 57.01 -6.52 21.46
C ASN A 479 55.65 -7.20 21.22
N THR A 480 55.67 -8.39 20.64
CA THR A 480 54.49 -9.25 20.39
C THR A 480 54.40 -10.45 21.33
N GLY A 481 55.35 -10.63 22.25
CA GLY A 481 55.51 -11.82 23.07
C GLY A 481 56.42 -12.87 22.42
N GLU A 482 56.33 -13.05 21.10
CA GLU A 482 57.16 -13.97 20.32
C GLU A 482 58.39 -13.30 19.66
N GLY A 483 58.43 -11.97 19.67
CA GLY A 483 59.53 -11.19 19.13
C GLY A 483 59.18 -9.72 19.01
N TYR A 484 59.85 -9.04 18.09
CA TYR A 484 59.76 -7.60 17.92
C TYR A 484 59.46 -7.21 16.48
N ILE A 485 58.34 -6.51 16.28
CA ILE A 485 58.04 -5.80 15.02
C ILE A 485 58.85 -4.52 14.97
N LEU A 486 59.57 -4.33 13.85
CA LEU A 486 60.36 -3.13 13.58
C LEU A 486 59.58 -2.18 12.67
N VAL A 487 59.28 -0.99 13.19
CA VAL A 487 58.48 0.02 12.48
C VAL A 487 59.30 1.25 12.16
N TYR A 488 59.24 1.69 10.90
CA TYR A 488 59.81 2.95 10.45
C TYR A 488 58.78 3.73 9.62
N ASN A 489 58.45 4.95 10.05
CA ASN A 489 57.48 5.83 9.40
C ASN A 489 56.11 5.18 9.13
N GLY A 490 55.65 4.32 10.04
CA GLY A 490 54.39 3.61 9.90
C GLY A 490 54.40 2.45 8.93
N GLN A 491 55.59 1.99 8.53
CA GLN A 491 55.79 0.77 7.77
C GLN A 491 56.47 -0.29 8.63
N PHE A 492 55.99 -1.53 8.51
CA PHE A 492 56.73 -2.70 8.93
C PHE A 492 57.96 -2.84 8.03
N ILE A 493 59.15 -2.92 8.65
CA ILE A 493 60.42 -3.06 7.93
C ILE A 493 61.21 -4.31 8.33
N GLY A 494 60.64 -5.15 9.21
CA GLY A 494 61.23 -6.43 9.62
C GLY A 494 60.71 -6.93 10.95
N PHE A 495 61.02 -8.18 11.26
CA PHE A 495 60.72 -8.84 12.53
C PHE A 495 62.02 -9.40 13.13
N SER A 496 62.16 -9.36 14.45
CA SER A 496 63.28 -9.98 15.16
C SER A 496 62.79 -10.88 16.28
N GLY A 497 63.25 -12.14 16.28
CA GLY A 497 63.05 -13.08 17.39
C GLY A 497 64.14 -13.01 18.46
N ASP A 498 64.89 -11.90 18.53
CA ASP A 498 65.88 -11.72 19.60
C ASP A 498 65.23 -11.71 20.98
N GLU A 499 65.94 -12.20 22.00
CA GLU A 499 65.47 -12.09 23.39
C GLU A 499 65.41 -10.62 23.85
N ASP A 500 66.43 -9.85 23.49
CA ASP A 500 66.58 -8.45 23.82
C ASP A 500 66.07 -7.53 22.70
N ALA A 501 65.31 -6.50 23.09
CA ALA A 501 64.70 -5.58 22.13
C ALA A 501 65.75 -4.89 21.24
N PRO A 502 65.64 -4.99 19.90
CA PRO A 502 66.49 -4.28 18.97
C PRO A 502 66.53 -2.77 19.24
N ARG A 503 67.61 -2.09 18.83
CA ARG A 503 67.74 -0.64 19.02
C ARG A 503 68.08 0.11 17.74
N TRP A 504 67.49 1.29 17.61
CA TRP A 504 67.80 2.20 16.51
C TRP A 504 69.18 2.83 16.69
N ARG A 505 70.00 2.80 15.63
CA ARG A 505 71.26 3.54 15.53
C ARG A 505 71.22 4.47 14.33
N ASN A 506 71.70 5.71 14.52
CA ASN A 506 71.89 6.66 13.43
C ASN A 506 73.19 6.45 12.64
N SER A 507 74.13 5.67 13.20
CA SER A 507 75.44 5.39 12.63
C SER A 507 75.92 4.00 13.05
N GLY A 508 76.43 3.23 12.08
CA GLY A 508 77.01 1.90 12.22
C GLY A 508 77.65 1.48 10.90
N SER A 509 78.42 0.38 10.89
CA SER A 509 79.14 -0.10 9.69
C SER A 509 78.22 -0.40 8.50
N ALA A 510 76.95 -0.71 8.76
CA ALA A 510 75.91 -0.95 7.75
C ALA A 510 74.91 0.21 7.58
N GLY A 511 75.16 1.37 8.20
CA GLY A 511 74.29 2.57 8.09
C GLY A 511 73.25 2.72 9.21
N ALA A 512 72.28 3.61 9.02
CA ALA A 512 71.23 3.88 10.01
C ALA A 512 70.12 2.82 9.98
N GLY A 513 69.65 2.36 11.14
CA GLY A 513 68.59 1.36 11.23
C GLY A 513 68.45 0.72 12.60
N PHE A 514 67.63 -0.32 12.69
CA PHE A 514 67.48 -1.20 13.85
C PHE A 514 68.57 -2.27 13.84
N TYR A 515 69.34 -2.34 14.91
CA TYR A 515 70.40 -3.32 15.11
C TYR A 515 69.97 -4.34 16.16
N HIS A 516 70.43 -5.57 16.01
CA HIS A 516 70.43 -6.57 17.07
C HIS A 516 71.06 -5.95 18.32
N TYR A 517 70.47 -6.23 19.48
CA TYR A 517 70.97 -5.75 20.76
C TYR A 517 71.04 -6.92 21.72
N ASP A 518 72.22 -7.18 22.28
CA ASP A 518 72.41 -8.20 23.31
C ASP A 518 73.08 -7.57 24.53
N ARG A 519 72.36 -7.49 25.65
CA ARG A 519 72.87 -6.87 26.87
C ARG A 519 74.04 -7.65 27.50
N SER A 520 74.20 -8.92 27.15
CA SER A 520 75.21 -9.83 27.69
C SER A 520 76.55 -9.75 26.94
N GLU A 521 76.52 -9.35 25.66
CA GLU A 521 77.72 -9.19 24.85
C GLU A 521 78.51 -7.92 25.21
N ARG A 522 79.84 -7.97 25.10
CA ARG A 522 80.70 -6.79 25.35
C ARG A 522 80.51 -5.71 24.28
N ASP A 523 80.33 -6.12 23.02
CA ASP A 523 79.82 -5.26 21.97
C ASP A 523 78.34 -5.60 21.78
N HIS A 524 77.47 -4.83 22.43
CA HIS A 524 76.02 -5.06 22.41
C HIS A 524 75.39 -5.10 21.02
N PHE A 525 76.10 -4.67 19.96
CA PHE A 525 75.61 -4.62 18.59
C PHE A 525 76.38 -5.54 17.64
N ALA A 526 77.15 -6.52 18.16
CA ALA A 526 78.03 -7.35 17.34
C ALA A 526 77.29 -8.12 16.24
N ARG A 527 76.03 -8.49 16.49
CA ARG A 527 75.15 -9.19 15.52
C ARG A 527 74.68 -8.31 14.36
N GLY A 528 74.87 -6.99 14.42
CA GLY A 528 74.72 -6.10 13.27
C GLY A 528 73.30 -5.59 12.99
N LEU A 529 73.12 -5.04 11.78
CA LEU A 529 71.88 -4.40 11.32
C LEU A 529 70.83 -5.45 10.96
N ILE A 530 69.60 -5.25 11.45
CA ILE A 530 68.42 -6.04 11.08
C ILE A 530 67.71 -5.38 9.90
N ALA A 531 67.29 -4.12 10.07
CA ALA A 531 66.53 -3.39 9.07
C ALA A 531 66.76 -1.87 9.16
N GLY A 532 66.85 -1.19 8.02
CA GLY A 532 67.00 0.27 7.91
C GLY A 532 65.86 0.92 7.12
N PRO A 533 65.93 2.26 6.91
CA PRO A 533 64.90 3.00 6.16
C PRO A 533 64.60 2.49 4.75
N ASN A 534 65.57 1.82 4.12
CA ASN A 534 65.51 1.32 2.74
C ASN A 534 65.39 -0.20 2.67
N THR A 535 65.11 -0.88 3.78
CA THR A 535 64.89 -2.33 3.77
C THR A 535 63.64 -2.64 2.96
N THR A 536 63.79 -3.52 1.97
CA THR A 536 62.68 -4.07 1.20
C THR A 536 62.07 -5.23 1.97
N VAL A 537 60.74 -5.25 2.06
CA VAL A 537 59.99 -6.31 2.71
C VAL A 537 59.05 -6.97 1.69
N THR A 538 58.88 -8.27 1.82
CA THR A 538 57.95 -9.12 1.06
C THR A 538 56.91 -9.74 2.00
N LYS A 539 55.87 -10.38 1.43
CA LYS A 539 54.85 -11.07 2.24
C LYS A 539 55.45 -12.17 3.13
N ASN A 540 56.53 -12.82 2.68
CA ASN A 540 57.17 -13.91 3.42
C ASN A 540 57.94 -13.45 4.66
N ASP A 541 58.20 -12.15 4.78
CA ASP A 541 58.87 -11.57 5.94
C ASP A 541 57.88 -11.24 7.08
N VAL A 542 56.57 -11.36 6.83
CA VAL A 542 55.51 -11.13 7.80
C VAL A 542 55.16 -12.48 8.46
N PRO A 543 55.25 -12.58 9.79
CA PRO A 543 54.74 -13.75 10.50
C PRO A 543 53.25 -13.99 10.23
N ASP A 544 52.86 -15.25 10.00
CA ASP A 544 51.50 -15.61 9.56
C ASP A 544 50.42 -15.20 10.57
N ASP A 545 50.72 -15.23 11.86
CA ASP A 545 49.86 -14.83 12.98
C ASP A 545 49.65 -13.31 13.07
N LEU A 546 50.53 -12.52 12.46
CA LEU A 546 50.46 -11.06 12.48
C LEU A 546 49.80 -10.48 11.22
N ALA A 547 49.60 -11.27 10.16
CA ALA A 547 48.98 -10.82 8.92
C ALA A 547 47.45 -10.71 9.08
N LEU A 548 46.93 -9.47 9.05
CA LEU A 548 45.50 -9.21 9.22
C LEU A 548 44.71 -9.23 7.90
N PHE A 549 45.31 -8.67 6.85
CA PHE A 549 44.65 -8.45 5.58
C PHE A 549 45.66 -8.27 4.47
N ILE A 550 45.34 -8.80 3.29
CA ILE A 550 46.13 -8.63 2.08
C ILE A 550 45.21 -8.06 0.98
N ALA A 551 45.42 -6.79 0.64
CA ALA A 551 44.73 -6.12 -0.44
C ALA A 551 45.52 -6.28 -1.74
N ASP A 552 44.88 -6.82 -2.78
CA ASP A 552 45.36 -6.65 -4.15
C ASP A 552 44.91 -5.29 -4.72
N PRO A 553 45.58 -4.76 -5.76
CA PRO A 553 45.26 -3.48 -6.33
C PRO A 553 44.01 -3.65 -7.21
N ASN A 554 43.06 -2.75 -7.01
CA ASN A 554 41.78 -2.72 -7.72
C ASN A 554 41.92 -2.66 -9.24
#